data_AF-A0A7W7ADQ0-F1
#
_entry.id   AF-A0A7W7ADQ0-F1
#
_cell.length_a   1.000
_cell.length_b   1.000
_cell.length_c   1.000
_cell.angle_alpha   90.00
_cell.angle_beta   90.00
_cell.angle_gamma   90.00
#
_symmetry.space_group_name_H-M   'P 1'
#
loop_
_entity.id
_entity.type
_entity.pdbx_description
1 polymer ?
#
loop_
_entity_poly.entity_id
_entity_poly.type
_entity_poly.pdbx_seq_one_letter_code
_entity_poly.pdbx_strand_id
1 'polypeptide(L)'
;MTMPLADDAWNEYQKAIDEARRAALDWRFAQSPEMRTQAMYFISMMQAFGFNTYMGPRTAYPTFFSHLMFTPVEYNWGAPSPDFRYHWTKIDGSRAYRIWGTRGDTPWLHIQAQKGWWGDPDQANIGAWDVDNFTIAPDGSFEIIASPDERPGNWMKLDPAAPNTCLLVRDIWDEWEGTTGATIHIEPLDMLSDDTLVLTEEEIADRLRGIAYQTRFSLDTWMRMIEEVDQAVGSNRFWLPDEDTTKIGGNPLAAYVKMLYDLGPDDAIIIETEIPDVKHWSLQLADYFYQTTDYRFHQSSINNKQAVVDADGKVRIVMSVKDPGVPNWVDPSGFPKGYAQWRWYLSDRFPVPATKLVAVADLRDHLPAETPIITPEQRHAQLLARRAEVGRRFGV
;
A
#
# COMPACT_ATOMS: atom_id res chain seq x y z
N MET A 1 0.56 -7.41 46.12
CA MET A 1 0.92 -6.20 45.34
C MET A 1 0.22 -6.36 44.00
N THR A 2 -0.56 -5.35 43.60
CA THR A 2 -1.08 -5.26 42.23
C THR A 2 0.09 -5.16 41.25
N MET A 3 0.01 -5.86 40.12
CA MET A 3 1.05 -5.82 39.10
C MET A 3 1.10 -4.40 38.51
N PRO A 4 2.27 -3.88 38.10
CA PRO A 4 2.37 -2.65 37.33
C PRO A 4 1.47 -2.71 36.09
N LEU A 5 0.83 -1.60 35.73
CA LEU A 5 -0.10 -1.51 34.61
C LEU A 5 0.58 -1.90 33.29
N ALA A 6 1.85 -1.54 33.12
CA ALA A 6 2.63 -1.91 31.94
C ALA A 6 2.89 -3.42 31.86
N ASP A 7 3.09 -4.10 33.00
CA ASP A 7 3.29 -5.55 33.03
C ASP A 7 1.99 -6.30 32.68
N ASP A 8 0.84 -5.79 33.14
CA ASP A 8 -0.48 -6.33 32.78
C ASP A 8 -0.72 -6.19 31.27
N ALA A 9 -0.50 -4.99 30.70
CA ALA A 9 -0.63 -4.73 29.28
C ALA A 9 0.35 -5.57 28.43
N TRP A 10 1.56 -5.83 28.94
CA TRP A 10 2.54 -6.69 28.27
C TRP A 10 2.03 -8.14 28.16
N ASN A 11 1.41 -8.67 29.21
CA ASN A 11 0.82 -10.00 29.18
C ASN A 11 -0.40 -10.08 28.24
N GLU A 12 -1.25 -9.05 28.24
CA GLU A 12 -2.36 -8.90 27.27
C GLU A 12 -1.85 -8.89 25.83
N TYR A 13 -0.81 -8.11 25.56
CA TYR A 13 -0.14 -8.03 24.27
C TYR A 13 0.37 -9.41 23.82
N GLN A 14 1.16 -10.10 24.63
CA GLN A 14 1.70 -11.42 24.26
C GLN A 14 0.59 -12.44 23.98
N LYS A 15 -0.45 -12.47 24.82
CA LYS A 15 -1.60 -13.35 24.63
C LYS A 15 -2.30 -13.08 23.30
N ALA A 16 -2.56 -11.81 22.99
CA ALA A 16 -3.20 -11.40 21.76
C ALA A 16 -2.42 -11.78 20.50
N ILE A 17 -1.09 -11.62 20.54
CA ILE A 17 -0.22 -12.00 19.42
C ILE A 17 -0.27 -13.52 19.20
N ASP A 18 -0.23 -14.33 20.28
CA ASP A 18 -0.33 -15.79 20.14
C ASP A 18 -1.71 -16.25 19.65
N GLU A 19 -2.78 -15.58 20.08
CA GLU A 19 -4.14 -15.84 19.58
C GLU A 19 -4.26 -15.52 18.09
N ALA A 20 -3.77 -14.36 17.64
CA ALA A 20 -3.73 -14.00 16.23
C ALA A 20 -2.88 -15.00 15.41
N ARG A 21 -1.75 -15.44 15.96
CA ARG A 21 -0.90 -16.47 15.33
C ARG A 21 -1.64 -17.78 15.11
N ARG A 22 -2.40 -18.25 16.10
CA ARG A 22 -3.20 -19.48 15.96
C ARG A 22 -4.30 -19.30 14.92
N ALA A 23 -5.04 -18.19 14.97
CA ALA A 23 -6.07 -17.88 14.00
C ALA A 23 -5.55 -17.86 12.56
N ALA A 24 -4.39 -17.24 12.32
CA ALA A 24 -3.74 -17.21 11.02
C ALA A 24 -3.35 -18.61 10.52
N LEU A 25 -2.88 -19.49 11.40
CA LEU A 25 -2.49 -20.87 11.07
C LEU A 25 -3.67 -21.83 10.87
N ASP A 26 -4.81 -21.52 11.48
CA ASP A 26 -6.05 -22.31 11.38
C ASP A 26 -6.90 -21.89 10.17
N TRP A 27 -6.57 -20.77 9.52
CA TRP A 27 -7.30 -20.26 8.37
C TRP A 27 -7.15 -21.15 7.13
N ARG A 28 -8.24 -21.41 6.40
CA ARG A 28 -8.27 -22.37 5.27
C ARG A 28 -7.31 -22.05 4.13
N PHE A 29 -7.00 -20.78 3.89
CA PHE A 29 -6.03 -20.37 2.86
C PHE A 29 -4.57 -20.50 3.33
N ALA A 30 -4.36 -20.70 4.63
CA ALA A 30 -3.07 -20.89 5.25
C ALA A 30 -2.72 -22.36 5.52
N GLN A 31 -3.27 -23.30 4.75
CA GLN A 31 -3.10 -24.74 5.03
C GLN A 31 -1.95 -25.41 4.26
N SER A 32 -1.46 -24.82 3.16
CA SER A 32 -0.25 -25.34 2.49
C SER A 32 1.00 -25.05 3.33
N PRO A 33 2.08 -25.86 3.24
CA PRO A 33 3.33 -25.59 3.95
C PRO A 33 3.85 -24.16 3.75
N GLU A 34 3.77 -23.64 2.53
CA GLU A 34 4.23 -22.31 2.15
C GLU A 34 3.35 -21.22 2.78
N MET A 35 2.02 -21.39 2.75
CA MET A 35 1.14 -20.37 3.34
C MET A 35 1.15 -20.40 4.88
N ARG A 36 1.42 -21.56 5.48
CA ARG A 36 1.66 -21.66 6.94
C ARG A 36 2.89 -20.87 7.36
N THR A 37 3.97 -20.89 6.56
CA THR A 37 5.16 -20.08 6.87
C THR A 37 4.91 -18.59 6.63
N GLN A 38 4.16 -18.22 5.59
CA GLN A 38 3.74 -16.83 5.39
C GLN A 38 2.88 -16.31 6.54
N ALA A 39 1.97 -17.12 7.09
CA ALA A 39 1.17 -16.73 8.26
C ALA A 39 2.06 -16.33 9.45
N MET A 40 3.15 -17.08 9.70
CA MET A 40 4.11 -16.75 10.76
C MET A 40 4.91 -15.49 10.45
N TYR A 41 5.30 -15.29 9.18
CA TYR A 41 5.95 -14.07 8.73
C TYR A 41 5.04 -12.86 8.96
N PHE A 42 3.78 -12.95 8.53
CA PHE A 42 2.78 -11.90 8.70
C PHE A 42 2.66 -11.45 10.16
N ILE A 43 2.51 -12.39 11.09
CA ILE A 43 2.38 -12.07 12.53
C ILE A 43 3.65 -11.40 13.08
N SER A 44 4.82 -11.81 12.61
CA SER A 44 6.09 -11.18 13.01
C SER A 44 6.20 -9.76 12.47
N MET A 45 5.84 -9.55 11.20
CA MET A 45 5.79 -8.23 10.56
C MET A 45 4.76 -7.32 11.25
N MET A 46 3.61 -7.82 11.66
CA MET A 46 2.59 -7.03 12.38
C MET A 46 3.09 -6.49 13.71
N GLN A 47 3.92 -7.22 14.44
CA GLN A 47 4.55 -6.71 15.66
C GLN A 47 5.52 -5.56 15.37
N ALA A 48 6.34 -5.67 14.32
CA ALA A 48 7.24 -4.60 13.90
C ALA A 48 6.47 -3.37 13.42
N PHE A 49 5.43 -3.58 12.63
CA PHE A 49 4.52 -2.53 12.18
C PHE A 49 3.81 -1.83 13.35
N GLY A 50 3.31 -2.59 14.31
CA GLY A 50 2.69 -2.06 15.52
C GLY A 50 3.68 -1.25 16.35
N PHE A 51 4.93 -1.70 16.50
CA PHE A 51 5.96 -0.88 17.13
C PHE A 51 6.13 0.45 16.39
N ASN A 52 6.29 0.40 15.07
CA ASN A 52 6.53 1.59 14.26
C ASN A 52 5.38 2.59 14.33
N THR A 53 4.13 2.15 14.55
CA THR A 53 2.95 3.03 14.55
C THR A 53 2.42 3.43 15.91
N TYR A 54 2.55 2.58 16.93
CA TYR A 54 2.05 2.86 18.28
C TYR A 54 3.18 3.19 19.25
N MET A 55 4.29 2.46 19.21
CA MET A 55 5.37 2.61 20.20
C MET A 55 6.37 3.71 19.82
N GLY A 56 6.82 3.73 18.57
CA GLY A 56 7.86 4.60 18.05
C GLY A 56 7.47 6.08 17.94
N PRO A 57 6.27 6.44 17.44
CA PRO A 57 5.98 7.84 17.12
C PRO A 57 5.96 8.76 18.34
N ARG A 58 6.29 10.04 18.08
CA ARG A 58 6.32 11.13 19.05
C ARG A 58 5.63 12.34 18.42
N THR A 59 4.38 12.60 18.81
CA THR A 59 3.56 13.70 18.25
C THR A 59 4.15 15.08 18.55
N ALA A 60 4.93 15.20 19.63
CA ALA A 60 5.71 16.38 19.99
C ALA A 60 6.83 16.70 18.99
N TYR A 61 7.41 15.68 18.34
CA TYR A 61 8.54 15.81 17.43
C TYR A 61 8.23 15.08 16.12
N PRO A 62 7.23 15.56 15.35
CA PRO A 62 6.81 14.88 14.15
C PRO A 62 7.92 14.92 13.10
N THR A 63 8.04 13.81 12.37
CA THR A 63 8.82 13.73 11.15
C THR A 63 8.12 12.80 10.18
N PHE A 64 8.31 13.01 8.88
CA PHE A 64 7.80 12.10 7.87
C PHE A 64 8.71 10.89 7.75
N PHE A 65 8.16 9.70 8.03
CA PHE A 65 8.85 8.44 7.83
C PHE A 65 8.49 7.84 6.47
N SER A 66 9.48 7.40 5.70
CA SER A 66 9.28 6.66 4.44
C SER A 66 9.83 5.22 4.46
N HIS A 67 10.56 4.83 5.51
CA HIS A 67 11.25 3.54 5.58
C HIS A 67 10.76 2.62 6.71
N LEU A 68 9.78 3.06 7.50
CA LEU A 68 9.24 2.28 8.62
C LEU A 68 7.94 1.55 8.28
N MET A 69 7.46 1.72 7.03
CA MET A 69 6.19 1.22 6.53
C MET A 69 6.21 1.18 5.00
N PHE A 70 5.49 0.22 4.39
CA PHE A 70 5.27 0.13 2.94
C PHE A 70 6.56 0.11 2.09
N THR A 71 7.66 -0.37 2.68
CA THR A 71 8.90 -0.62 1.94
C THR A 71 8.82 -1.95 1.19
N PRO A 72 9.56 -2.10 0.08
CA PRO A 72 9.61 -3.37 -0.62
C PRO A 72 10.13 -4.48 0.31
N VAL A 73 9.42 -5.59 0.40
CA VAL A 73 9.78 -6.80 1.17
C VAL A 73 9.66 -6.69 2.69
N GLU A 74 10.26 -5.71 3.38
CA GLU A 74 10.26 -5.74 4.87
C GLU A 74 8.91 -5.33 5.48
N TYR A 75 8.20 -4.39 4.86
CA TYR A 75 6.94 -3.82 5.37
C TYR A 75 5.87 -3.77 4.27
N ASN A 76 5.58 -4.91 3.64
CA ASN A 76 4.76 -5.00 2.42
C ASN A 76 3.26 -5.29 2.66
N TRP A 77 2.76 -5.17 3.88
CA TRP A 77 1.37 -5.47 4.26
C TRP A 77 0.36 -4.42 3.78
N GLY A 78 -0.90 -4.83 3.60
CA GLY A 78 -1.99 -3.93 3.16
C GLY A 78 -1.97 -3.63 1.66
N ALA A 79 -1.28 -4.46 0.88
CA ALA A 79 -1.07 -4.30 -0.56
C ALA A 79 -0.64 -2.87 -0.96
N PRO A 80 0.45 -2.31 -0.40
CA PRO A 80 0.96 -1.01 -0.82
C PRO A 80 1.30 -1.03 -2.30
N SER A 81 1.04 0.07 -3.00
CA SER A 81 1.33 0.14 -4.42
C SER A 81 2.84 0.13 -4.66
N PRO A 82 3.37 -0.77 -5.52
CA PRO A 82 4.76 -0.71 -5.98
C PRO A 82 5.12 0.61 -6.64
N ASP A 83 4.13 1.36 -7.12
CA ASP A 83 4.32 2.64 -7.79
C ASP A 83 4.31 3.81 -6.79
N PHE A 84 4.09 3.60 -5.50
CA PHE A 84 3.93 4.71 -4.56
C PHE A 84 5.12 4.79 -3.62
N ARG A 85 5.62 6.01 -3.40
CA ARG A 85 6.43 6.33 -2.24
C ARG A 85 5.52 6.90 -1.16
N TYR A 86 5.41 6.17 -0.06
CA TYR A 86 4.59 6.60 1.07
C TYR A 86 5.45 7.35 2.08
N HIS A 87 4.93 8.47 2.58
CA HIS A 87 5.44 9.11 3.77
C HIS A 87 4.32 9.19 4.79
N TRP A 88 4.65 9.06 6.07
CA TRP A 88 3.62 9.17 7.09
C TRP A 88 4.17 9.78 8.37
N THR A 89 3.30 10.39 9.16
CA THR A 89 3.65 10.94 10.48
C THR A 89 2.43 11.02 11.38
N LYS A 90 2.62 10.99 12.70
CA LYS A 90 1.57 11.26 13.69
C LYS A 90 1.76 12.66 14.27
N ILE A 91 0.67 13.41 14.32
CA ILE A 91 0.58 14.77 14.84
C ILE A 91 -0.60 14.92 15.80
N ASP A 92 -0.57 15.99 16.57
CA ASP A 92 -1.71 16.43 17.37
C ASP A 92 -2.58 17.38 16.54
N GLY A 93 -3.81 16.97 16.24
CA GLY A 93 -4.75 17.76 15.45
C GLY A 93 -5.13 19.12 16.07
N SER A 94 -4.81 19.35 17.35
CA SER A 94 -5.00 20.64 18.03
C SER A 94 -3.85 21.63 17.85
N ARG A 95 -2.71 21.20 17.32
CA ARG A 95 -1.50 22.02 17.10
C ARG A 95 -1.39 22.51 15.67
N ALA A 96 -0.44 23.42 15.44
CA ALA A 96 -0.13 23.97 14.12
C ALA A 96 1.25 23.52 13.63
N TYR A 97 1.35 23.18 12.35
CA TYR A 97 2.56 22.65 11.73
C TYR A 97 2.85 23.34 10.41
N ARG A 98 4.14 23.43 10.07
CA ARG A 98 4.60 23.77 8.72
C ARG A 98 4.98 22.50 7.99
N ILE A 99 4.41 22.28 6.82
CA ILE A 99 4.77 21.20 5.90
C ILE A 99 5.42 21.85 4.67
N TRP A 100 6.63 21.43 4.31
CA TRP A 100 7.38 22.07 3.24
C TRP A 100 8.30 21.10 2.50
N GLY A 101 8.74 21.51 1.30
CA GLY A 101 9.68 20.73 0.49
C GLY A 101 9.63 21.13 -0.98
N THR A 102 9.91 20.18 -1.86
CA THR A 102 9.88 20.34 -3.32
C THR A 102 8.91 19.34 -3.94
N ARG A 103 8.13 19.78 -4.93
CA ARG A 103 7.07 18.97 -5.55
C ARG A 103 7.59 17.77 -6.35
N GLY A 104 8.77 17.88 -6.95
CA GLY A 104 9.26 16.88 -7.90
C GLY A 104 8.48 16.89 -9.22
N ASP A 105 8.63 15.83 -10.01
CA ASP A 105 8.02 15.63 -11.34
C ASP A 105 7.06 14.44 -11.40
N THR A 106 6.81 13.78 -10.26
CA THR A 106 5.82 12.71 -10.15
C THR A 106 4.42 13.20 -10.51
N PRO A 107 3.57 12.39 -11.17
CA PRO A 107 2.26 12.83 -11.62
C PRO A 107 1.33 13.25 -10.48
N TRP A 108 1.51 12.77 -9.25
CA TRP A 108 0.58 13.08 -8.16
C TRP A 108 1.23 12.98 -6.78
N LEU A 109 0.99 14.01 -5.96
CA LEU A 109 1.35 14.05 -4.54
C LEU A 109 0.11 14.38 -3.72
N HIS A 110 -0.30 13.46 -2.87
CA HIS A 110 -1.54 13.58 -2.11
C HIS A 110 -1.32 13.37 -0.62
N ILE A 111 -1.81 14.29 0.21
CA ILE A 111 -1.73 14.21 1.67
C ILE A 111 -3.12 13.86 2.21
N GLN A 112 -3.22 12.78 2.96
CA GLN A 112 -4.44 12.33 3.62
C GLN A 112 -4.30 12.50 5.13
N ALA A 113 -5.24 13.17 5.78
CA ALA A 113 -5.35 13.18 7.24
C ALA A 113 -6.36 12.14 7.71
N GLN A 114 -5.98 11.35 8.70
CA GLN A 114 -6.81 10.34 9.33
C GLN A 114 -6.85 10.57 10.83
N LYS A 115 -8.04 10.53 11.42
CA LYS A 115 -8.19 10.35 12.86
C LYS A 115 -7.74 8.94 13.21
N GLY A 116 -6.85 8.80 14.19
CA GLY A 116 -6.23 7.54 14.53
C GLY A 116 -5.34 7.00 13.41
N TRP A 117 -5.14 5.69 13.40
CA TRP A 117 -4.43 4.96 12.36
C TRP A 117 -5.12 3.65 11.99
N TRP A 118 -4.59 2.95 10.98
CA TRP A 118 -5.00 1.60 10.63
C TRP A 118 -4.90 0.67 11.85
N GLY A 119 -6.05 0.18 12.30
CA GLY A 119 -6.16 -0.57 13.54
C GLY A 119 -6.63 0.25 14.74
N ASP A 120 -7.09 1.48 14.58
CA ASP A 120 -7.81 2.20 15.63
C ASP A 120 -9.33 2.02 15.44
N PRO A 121 -10.11 1.73 16.52
CA PRO A 121 -11.56 1.53 16.43
C PRO A 121 -12.34 2.71 15.83
N ASP A 122 -11.81 3.93 15.97
CA ASP A 122 -12.42 5.17 15.49
C ASP A 122 -11.67 5.79 14.31
N GLN A 123 -10.89 4.97 13.57
CA GLN A 123 -10.21 5.40 12.36
C GLN A 123 -11.20 6.04 11.38
N ALA A 124 -10.89 7.25 10.92
CA ALA A 124 -11.70 7.93 9.92
C ALA A 124 -10.84 8.87 9.07
N ASN A 125 -11.17 9.01 7.79
CA ASN A 125 -10.63 10.10 6.99
C ASN A 125 -11.23 11.43 7.44
N ILE A 126 -10.37 12.39 7.76
CA ILE A 126 -10.78 13.74 8.21
C ILE A 126 -10.27 14.85 7.27
N GLY A 127 -9.50 14.48 6.25
CA GLY A 127 -9.01 15.40 5.23
C GLY A 127 -8.21 14.69 4.13
N ALA A 128 -8.18 15.31 2.96
CA ALA A 128 -7.47 14.83 1.78
C ALA A 128 -7.16 16.04 0.88
N TRP A 129 -5.89 16.20 0.51
CA TRP A 129 -5.43 17.34 -0.28
C TRP A 129 -4.50 16.86 -1.40
N ASP A 130 -4.81 17.30 -2.60
CA ASP A 130 -3.89 17.23 -3.73
C ASP A 130 -2.93 18.43 -3.63
N VAL A 131 -1.62 18.15 -3.57
CA VAL A 131 -0.62 19.22 -3.45
C VAL A 131 -0.59 20.10 -4.70
N ASP A 132 -1.03 19.58 -5.86
CA ASP A 132 -1.11 20.34 -7.10
C ASP A 132 -2.16 21.47 -7.05
N ASN A 133 -3.07 21.45 -6.06
CA ASN A 133 -4.05 22.52 -5.84
C ASN A 133 -3.52 23.68 -4.96
N PHE A 134 -2.31 23.55 -4.43
CA PHE A 134 -1.65 24.61 -3.68
C PHE A 134 -0.76 25.48 -4.58
N THR A 135 -0.39 26.65 -4.09
CA THR A 135 0.60 27.49 -4.74
C THR A 135 1.99 26.85 -4.61
N ILE A 136 2.60 26.54 -5.75
CA ILE A 136 3.97 26.01 -5.86
C ILE A 136 4.83 27.11 -6.49
N ALA A 137 5.99 27.38 -5.88
CA ALA A 137 6.91 28.40 -6.37
C ALA A 137 7.58 27.96 -7.69
N PRO A 138 8.14 28.90 -8.49
CA PRO A 138 8.79 28.57 -9.76
C PRO A 138 9.97 27.60 -9.67
N ASP A 139 10.62 27.49 -8.50
CA ASP A 139 11.69 26.54 -8.22
C ASP A 139 11.18 25.15 -7.78
N GLY A 140 9.87 24.95 -7.78
CA GLY A 140 9.20 23.72 -7.36
C GLY A 140 9.01 23.60 -5.86
N SER A 141 9.40 24.60 -5.06
CA SER A 141 9.19 24.58 -3.62
C SER A 141 7.74 24.86 -3.23
N PHE A 142 7.30 24.27 -2.13
CA PHE A 142 5.99 24.55 -1.54
C PHE A 142 6.10 24.65 -0.02
N GLU A 143 5.15 25.39 0.56
CA GLU A 143 4.92 25.48 2.00
C GLU A 143 3.42 25.43 2.25
N ILE A 144 2.99 24.66 3.25
CA ILE A 144 1.61 24.51 3.67
C ILE A 144 1.55 24.64 5.19
N ILE A 145 0.62 25.42 5.70
CA ILE A 145 0.33 25.46 7.14
C ILE A 145 -0.83 24.52 7.44
N ALA A 146 -0.58 23.52 8.29
CA ALA A 146 -1.61 22.62 8.79
C ALA A 146 -2.02 23.06 10.21
N SER A 147 -3.25 23.51 10.43
CA SER A 147 -3.72 24.01 11.73
C SER A 147 -5.24 23.91 11.92
N PRO A 148 -5.74 23.95 13.18
CA PRO A 148 -7.18 24.09 13.46
C PRO A 148 -7.76 25.38 12.87
N ASP A 149 -7.05 26.48 13.08
CA ASP A 149 -7.47 27.82 12.64
C ASP A 149 -7.01 28.10 11.21
N GLU A 150 -7.84 28.80 10.45
CA GLU A 150 -7.54 29.19 9.07
C GLU A 150 -6.31 30.11 8.97
N ARG A 151 -5.49 29.88 7.95
CA ARG A 151 -4.27 30.63 7.67
C ARG A 151 -4.25 31.11 6.21
N PRO A 152 -3.65 32.27 5.92
CA PRO A 152 -3.53 32.75 4.55
C PRO A 152 -2.62 31.84 3.72
N GLY A 153 -2.87 31.78 2.41
CA GLY A 153 -2.08 30.99 1.48
C GLY A 153 -2.47 29.51 1.49
N ASN A 154 -1.47 28.63 1.40
CA ASN A 154 -1.67 27.19 1.41
C ASN A 154 -2.01 26.72 2.83
N TRP A 155 -3.25 26.29 3.05
CA TRP A 155 -3.73 25.86 4.36
C TRP A 155 -4.41 24.48 4.29
N MET A 156 -4.06 23.64 5.26
CA MET A 156 -4.74 22.38 5.56
C MET A 156 -5.43 22.48 6.92
N LYS A 157 -6.75 22.27 6.93
CA LYS A 157 -7.50 22.23 8.18
C LYS A 157 -7.16 20.98 8.98
N LEU A 158 -6.86 21.14 10.26
CA LEU A 158 -6.79 20.07 11.26
C LEU A 158 -8.02 20.08 12.17
N ASP A 159 -8.34 18.93 12.75
CA ASP A 159 -9.44 18.82 13.72
C ASP A 159 -8.86 18.79 15.15
N PRO A 160 -9.10 19.82 15.98
CA PRO A 160 -8.62 19.84 17.36
C PRO A 160 -9.26 18.73 18.23
N ALA A 161 -10.36 18.11 17.80
CA ALA A 161 -10.95 16.95 18.46
C ALA A 161 -10.24 15.62 18.10
N ALA A 162 -9.22 15.64 17.23
CA ALA A 162 -8.44 14.49 16.79
C ALA A 162 -6.94 14.62 17.17
N PRO A 163 -6.58 14.54 18.46
CA PRO A 163 -5.19 14.70 18.92
C PRO A 163 -4.23 13.56 18.52
N ASN A 164 -4.75 12.46 17.95
CA ASN A 164 -3.96 11.40 17.34
C ASN A 164 -4.26 11.38 15.84
N THR A 165 -3.84 12.42 15.12
CA THR A 165 -4.04 12.51 13.67
C THR A 165 -2.83 11.94 12.96
N CYS A 166 -3.05 11.06 11.99
CA CYS A 166 -1.99 10.64 11.09
C CYS A 166 -2.10 11.33 9.74
N LEU A 167 -0.98 11.84 9.24
CA LEU A 167 -0.84 12.31 7.86
C LEU A 167 -0.18 11.20 7.05
N LEU A 168 -0.87 10.72 6.00
CA LEU A 168 -0.36 9.76 5.03
C LEU A 168 -0.24 10.41 3.66
N VAL A 169 1.00 10.53 3.20
CA VAL A 169 1.39 11.10 1.93
C VAL A 169 1.57 9.98 0.92
N ARG A 170 1.02 10.16 -0.28
CA ARG A 170 1.14 9.25 -1.41
C ARG A 170 1.74 10.02 -2.58
N ASP A 171 2.95 9.63 -2.97
CA ASP A 171 3.66 10.16 -4.12
C ASP A 171 3.70 9.08 -5.21
N ILE A 172 3.09 9.32 -6.37
CA ILE A 172 3.01 8.32 -7.46
C ILE A 172 4.26 8.38 -8.33
N TRP A 173 4.97 7.27 -8.41
CA TRP A 173 6.09 6.99 -9.28
C TRP A 173 5.64 5.94 -10.31
N ASP A 174 4.92 6.37 -11.35
CA ASP A 174 4.44 5.49 -12.43
C ASP A 174 5.56 5.23 -13.45
N GLU A 175 6.23 6.29 -13.91
CA GLU A 175 7.52 6.22 -14.58
C GLU A 175 8.62 6.13 -13.53
N TRP A 176 9.34 5.01 -13.50
CA TRP A 176 10.31 4.73 -12.44
C TRP A 176 11.68 5.35 -12.75
N GLU A 177 12.08 5.26 -14.01
CA GLU A 177 13.35 5.79 -14.50
C GLU A 177 13.24 7.31 -14.74
N GLY A 178 14.27 8.06 -14.39
CA GLY A 178 14.34 9.51 -14.67
C GLY A 178 13.49 10.40 -13.76
N THR A 179 12.52 9.84 -13.04
CA THR A 179 11.62 10.58 -12.15
C THR A 179 12.31 11.02 -10.84
N THR A 180 12.02 12.24 -10.42
CA THR A 180 12.38 12.84 -9.14
C THR A 180 11.12 13.14 -8.33
N GLY A 181 10.79 12.28 -7.36
CA GLY A 181 9.65 12.52 -6.48
C GLY A 181 9.85 13.63 -5.46
N ALA A 182 8.81 13.85 -4.67
CA ALA A 182 8.72 14.97 -3.75
C ALA A 182 9.70 14.83 -2.59
N THR A 183 10.23 15.98 -2.14
CA THR A 183 10.77 16.08 -0.78
C THR A 183 9.69 16.66 0.12
N ILE A 184 9.54 16.11 1.33
CA ILE A 184 8.52 16.57 2.28
C ILE A 184 9.04 16.51 3.70
N HIS A 185 8.85 17.62 4.41
CA HIS A 185 9.29 17.85 5.78
C HIS A 185 8.11 18.38 6.59
N ILE A 186 8.19 18.22 7.91
CA ILE A 186 7.23 18.76 8.86
C ILE A 186 7.96 19.27 10.10
N GLU A 187 7.51 20.40 10.63
CA GLU A 187 7.93 20.94 11.92
C GLU A 187 6.73 21.59 12.64
N PRO A 188 6.63 21.49 13.98
CA PRO A 188 5.63 22.24 14.72
C PRO A 188 5.95 23.74 14.67
N LEU A 189 4.91 24.57 14.65
CA LEU A 189 5.05 26.04 14.70
C LEU A 189 5.24 26.57 16.13
N ASP A 190 4.97 25.72 17.13
CA ASP A 190 5.18 25.97 18.54
C ASP A 190 6.18 24.96 19.14
N MET A 191 6.88 25.39 20.19
CA MET A 191 7.67 24.51 21.03
C MET A 191 7.06 24.57 22.43
N LEU A 192 6.47 23.46 22.88
CA LEU A 192 5.84 23.40 24.19
C LEU A 192 6.85 22.98 25.25
N SER A 193 6.79 23.58 26.43
CA SER A 193 7.77 23.31 27.51
C SER A 193 7.67 21.90 28.08
N ASP A 194 6.54 21.22 27.86
CA ASP A 194 6.21 19.88 28.30
C ASP A 194 6.36 18.81 27.21
N ASP A 195 6.76 19.19 25.97
CA ASP A 195 7.15 18.23 24.93
C ASP A 195 8.28 17.33 25.46
N THR A 196 8.10 16.00 25.43
CA THR A 196 9.04 15.02 26.01
C THR A 196 9.09 13.71 25.22
N LEU A 197 10.23 13.00 25.31
CA LEU A 197 10.39 11.64 24.78
C LEU A 197 10.08 10.55 25.82
N VAL A 198 9.97 10.93 27.10
CA VAL A 198 9.73 10.02 28.23
C VAL A 198 8.25 9.64 28.26
N LEU A 199 7.97 8.35 28.15
CA LEU A 199 6.61 7.81 28.20
C LEU A 199 6.23 7.47 29.63
N THR A 200 4.97 7.74 29.98
CA THR A 200 4.37 7.29 31.24
C THR A 200 4.03 5.80 31.19
N GLU A 201 3.76 5.21 32.36
CA GLU A 201 3.31 3.82 32.46
C GLU A 201 1.97 3.59 31.73
N GLU A 202 1.07 4.57 31.80
CA GLU A 202 -0.23 4.55 31.12
C GLU A 202 -0.05 4.58 29.59
N GLU A 203 0.81 5.45 29.08
CA GLU A 203 1.09 5.51 27.64
C GLU A 203 1.70 4.21 27.12
N ILE A 204 2.60 3.57 27.87
CA ILE A 204 3.16 2.27 27.49
C ILE A 204 2.06 1.20 27.44
N ALA A 205 1.20 1.17 28.45
CA ALA A 205 0.11 0.21 28.52
C ALA A 205 -0.88 0.37 27.33
N ASP A 206 -1.26 1.61 27.01
CA ASP A 206 -2.15 1.91 25.88
C ASP A 206 -1.52 1.57 24.54
N ARG A 207 -0.22 1.88 24.35
CA ARG A 207 0.50 1.54 23.11
C ARG A 207 0.60 0.02 22.93
N LEU A 208 0.88 -0.75 23.98
CA LEU A 208 0.91 -2.22 23.91
C LEU A 208 -0.47 -2.80 23.53
N ARG A 209 -1.55 -2.28 24.12
CA ARG A 209 -2.92 -2.66 23.76
C ARG A 209 -3.30 -2.25 22.34
N GLY A 210 -2.83 -1.10 21.88
CA GLY A 210 -2.98 -0.63 20.50
C GLY A 210 -2.34 -1.60 19.50
N ILE A 211 -1.11 -2.05 19.76
CA ILE A 211 -0.44 -3.06 18.91
C ILE A 211 -1.22 -4.38 18.91
N ALA A 212 -1.66 -4.84 20.09
CA ALA A 212 -2.44 -6.06 20.24
C ALA A 212 -3.74 -6.01 19.43
N TYR A 213 -4.45 -4.88 19.50
CA TYR A 213 -5.66 -4.66 18.73
C TYR A 213 -5.36 -4.58 17.23
N GLN A 214 -4.39 -3.77 16.81
CA GLN A 214 -4.03 -3.59 15.40
C GLN A 214 -3.65 -4.91 14.74
N THR A 215 -2.93 -5.79 15.45
CA THR A 215 -2.55 -7.11 14.92
C THR A 215 -3.78 -7.97 14.64
N ARG A 216 -4.72 -8.07 15.60
CA ARG A 216 -5.97 -8.83 15.41
C ARG A 216 -6.83 -8.20 14.30
N PHE A 217 -7.03 -6.89 14.36
CA PHE A 217 -7.81 -6.14 13.38
C PHE A 217 -7.28 -6.35 11.96
N SER A 218 -5.96 -6.29 11.77
CA SER A 218 -5.34 -6.46 10.45
C SER A 218 -5.53 -7.88 9.94
N LEU A 219 -5.26 -8.88 10.78
CA LEU A 219 -5.46 -10.29 10.43
C LEU A 219 -6.92 -10.56 10.02
N ASP A 220 -7.87 -10.18 10.88
CA ASP A 220 -9.31 -10.39 10.65
C ASP A 220 -9.76 -9.68 9.37
N THR A 221 -9.26 -8.47 9.13
CA THR A 221 -9.58 -7.70 7.93
C THR A 221 -9.09 -8.36 6.66
N TRP A 222 -7.83 -8.81 6.61
CA TRP A 222 -7.28 -9.46 5.43
C TRP A 222 -7.93 -10.80 5.15
N MET A 223 -8.14 -11.62 6.19
CA MET A 223 -8.86 -12.88 6.07
C MET A 223 -10.26 -12.66 5.53
N ARG A 224 -11.02 -11.71 6.09
CA ARG A 224 -12.35 -11.35 5.61
C ARG A 224 -12.33 -10.90 4.15
N MET A 225 -11.43 -10.00 3.77
CA MET A 225 -11.38 -9.49 2.41
C MET A 225 -11.03 -10.57 1.38
N ILE A 226 -10.16 -11.53 1.71
CA ILE A 226 -9.90 -12.69 0.83
C ILE A 226 -11.14 -13.59 0.73
N GLU A 227 -11.79 -13.89 1.85
CA GLU A 227 -13.05 -14.67 1.87
C GLU A 227 -14.15 -14.01 1.04
N GLU A 228 -14.28 -12.68 1.08
CA GLU A 228 -15.26 -11.93 0.29
C GLU A 228 -15.03 -12.06 -1.22
N VAL A 229 -13.78 -11.97 -1.68
CA VAL A 229 -13.46 -12.15 -3.11
C VAL A 229 -13.79 -13.59 -3.54
N ASP A 230 -13.39 -14.58 -2.74
CA ASP A 230 -13.67 -15.99 -3.04
C ASP A 230 -15.18 -16.26 -3.13
N GLN A 231 -15.96 -15.70 -2.20
CA GLN A 231 -17.42 -15.86 -2.20
C GLN A 231 -18.09 -15.12 -3.36
N ALA A 232 -17.58 -13.95 -3.75
CA ALA A 232 -18.17 -13.16 -4.83
C ALA A 232 -17.91 -13.77 -6.21
N VAL A 233 -16.67 -14.19 -6.48
CA VAL A 233 -16.23 -14.58 -7.83
C VAL A 233 -15.27 -15.78 -7.87
N GLY A 234 -14.88 -16.35 -6.73
CA GLY A 234 -13.87 -17.41 -6.67
C GLY A 234 -12.52 -16.95 -7.21
N SER A 235 -11.78 -17.87 -7.83
CA SER A 235 -10.47 -17.58 -8.43
C SER A 235 -10.56 -17.18 -9.92
N ASN A 236 -9.49 -16.54 -10.39
CA ASN A 236 -9.21 -16.16 -11.77
C ASN A 236 -10.27 -15.23 -12.38
N ARG A 237 -10.99 -14.46 -11.56
CA ARG A 237 -11.97 -13.45 -12.00
C ARG A 237 -11.86 -12.19 -11.14
N PHE A 238 -11.90 -11.03 -11.77
CA PHE A 238 -11.93 -9.76 -11.07
C PHE A 238 -13.33 -9.43 -10.56
N TRP A 239 -13.37 -8.75 -9.42
CA TRP A 239 -14.56 -8.23 -8.77
C TRP A 239 -14.28 -6.82 -8.26
N LEU A 240 -15.17 -5.88 -8.58
CA LEU A 240 -15.17 -4.55 -7.98
C LEU A 240 -16.18 -4.58 -6.81
N PRO A 241 -15.72 -4.57 -5.55
CA PRO A 241 -16.62 -4.50 -4.41
C PRO A 241 -17.34 -3.14 -4.33
N ASP A 242 -18.55 -3.15 -3.78
CA ASP A 242 -19.22 -1.94 -3.30
C ASP A 242 -18.71 -1.64 -1.89
N GLU A 243 -17.53 -1.01 -1.79
CA GLU A 243 -16.86 -0.72 -0.52
C GLU A 243 -16.58 0.77 -0.32
N ASP A 244 -16.78 1.23 0.93
CA ASP A 244 -16.40 2.57 1.35
C ASP A 244 -14.90 2.59 1.69
N THR A 245 -14.09 3.06 0.73
CA THR A 245 -12.63 3.08 0.84
C THR A 245 -12.13 3.96 1.99
N THR A 246 -12.95 4.89 2.48
CA THR A 246 -12.62 5.76 3.63
C THR A 246 -12.55 5.01 4.95
N LYS A 247 -13.21 3.84 5.03
CA LYS A 247 -13.26 2.99 6.23
C LYS A 247 -12.21 1.88 6.26
N ILE A 248 -11.49 1.70 5.16
CA ILE A 248 -10.47 0.65 5.02
C ILE A 248 -9.08 1.22 4.67
N GLY A 249 -8.82 2.48 5.01
CA GLY A 249 -7.51 3.11 4.81
C GLY A 249 -7.12 3.32 3.33
N GLY A 250 -8.04 3.02 2.41
CA GLY A 250 -7.88 3.24 0.99
C GLY A 250 -7.83 4.73 0.65
N ASN A 251 -7.34 5.03 -0.55
CA ASN A 251 -7.46 6.37 -1.08
C ASN A 251 -8.90 6.57 -1.61
N PRO A 252 -9.63 7.63 -1.20
CA PRO A 252 -10.99 7.89 -1.68
C PRO A 252 -11.07 8.18 -3.18
N LEU A 253 -9.95 8.54 -3.82
CA LEU A 253 -9.84 8.85 -5.25
C LEU A 253 -9.44 7.63 -6.08
N ALA A 254 -9.52 6.43 -5.50
CA ALA A 254 -9.17 5.18 -6.14
C ALA A 254 -10.33 4.18 -6.13
N ALA A 255 -10.46 3.41 -7.21
CA ALA A 255 -11.21 2.16 -7.22
C ALA A 255 -10.26 0.97 -7.17
N TYR A 256 -10.63 -0.05 -6.41
CA TYR A 256 -9.83 -1.25 -6.17
C TYR A 256 -10.56 -2.48 -6.70
N VAL A 257 -10.12 -3.01 -7.84
CA VAL A 257 -10.66 -4.25 -8.40
C VAL A 257 -9.81 -5.41 -7.92
N LYS A 258 -10.46 -6.45 -7.41
CA LYS A 258 -9.83 -7.52 -6.64
C LYS A 258 -10.00 -8.86 -7.35
N MET A 259 -8.97 -9.70 -7.31
CA MET A 259 -9.03 -11.07 -7.84
C MET A 259 -8.21 -11.98 -6.94
N LEU A 260 -8.72 -13.16 -6.64
CA LEU A 260 -7.87 -14.29 -6.23
C LEU A 260 -7.40 -15.00 -7.50
N TYR A 261 -6.14 -15.40 -7.58
CA TYR A 261 -5.63 -16.17 -8.70
C TYR A 261 -5.19 -17.57 -8.25
N ASP A 262 -5.32 -18.53 -9.17
CA ASP A 262 -4.90 -19.92 -9.01
C ASP A 262 -4.31 -20.39 -10.34
N LEU A 263 -2.99 -20.59 -10.36
CA LEU A 263 -2.19 -20.95 -11.53
C LEU A 263 -1.50 -22.29 -11.33
N GLY A 264 -1.68 -23.20 -12.28
CA GLY A 264 -0.79 -24.32 -12.50
C GLY A 264 0.57 -23.87 -13.07
N PRO A 265 1.57 -24.78 -13.09
CA PRO A 265 2.93 -24.48 -13.56
C PRO A 265 3.03 -24.15 -15.06
N ASP A 266 2.03 -24.57 -15.86
CA ASP A 266 1.95 -24.36 -17.30
C ASP A 266 0.70 -23.56 -17.71
N ASP A 267 0.03 -22.94 -16.73
CA ASP A 267 -1.11 -22.06 -16.95
C ASP A 267 -0.69 -20.61 -17.15
N ALA A 268 -1.50 -19.87 -17.90
CA ALA A 268 -1.44 -18.42 -18.00
C ALA A 268 -2.84 -17.82 -17.88
N ILE A 269 -2.97 -16.72 -17.14
CA ILE A 269 -4.19 -15.91 -17.12
C ILE A 269 -3.94 -14.68 -17.99
N ILE A 270 -4.71 -14.55 -19.05
CA ILE A 270 -4.80 -13.31 -19.84
C ILE A 270 -5.80 -12.40 -19.13
N ILE A 271 -5.37 -11.18 -18.82
CA ILE A 271 -6.16 -10.11 -18.21
C ILE A 271 -6.34 -9.03 -19.27
N GLU A 272 -7.57 -8.80 -19.72
CA GLU A 272 -7.89 -7.86 -20.78
C GLU A 272 -8.80 -6.74 -20.24
N THR A 273 -8.44 -5.49 -20.53
CA THR A 273 -9.31 -4.34 -20.24
C THR A 273 -9.12 -3.21 -21.23
N GLU A 274 -10.17 -2.43 -21.46
CA GLU A 274 -10.03 -1.07 -21.99
C GLU A 274 -9.38 -0.16 -20.93
N ILE A 275 -8.70 0.88 -21.37
CA ILE A 275 -8.15 1.91 -20.47
C ILE A 275 -9.04 3.16 -20.55
N PRO A 276 -9.67 3.57 -19.43
CA PRO A 276 -10.49 4.77 -19.35
C PRO A 276 -9.64 6.06 -19.35
N ASP A 277 -10.28 7.24 -19.28
CA ASP A 277 -9.55 8.47 -19.02
C ASP A 277 -9.13 8.47 -17.54
N VAL A 278 -7.83 8.29 -17.30
CA VAL A 278 -7.30 7.98 -15.99
C VAL A 278 -5.91 8.58 -15.79
N LYS A 279 -5.69 9.17 -14.61
CA LYS A 279 -4.36 9.72 -14.27
C LYS A 279 -3.33 8.61 -14.05
N HIS A 280 -3.72 7.55 -13.33
CA HIS A 280 -2.85 6.40 -13.07
C HIS A 280 -3.66 5.12 -12.88
N TRP A 281 -3.15 4.02 -13.45
CA TRP A 281 -3.66 2.68 -13.18
C TRP A 281 -2.49 1.71 -12.99
N SER A 282 -2.72 0.67 -12.19
CA SER A 282 -1.76 -0.40 -12.02
C SER A 282 -2.43 -1.72 -11.68
N LEU A 283 -1.76 -2.81 -12.05
CA LEU A 283 -2.02 -4.16 -11.56
C LEU A 283 -0.82 -4.57 -10.71
N GLN A 284 -1.06 -5.07 -9.50
CA GLN A 284 -0.03 -5.66 -8.64
C GLN A 284 -0.48 -6.99 -8.04
N LEU A 285 0.50 -7.78 -7.63
CA LEU A 285 0.29 -9.05 -6.94
C LEU A 285 0.64 -8.95 -5.46
N ALA A 286 -0.08 -9.72 -4.65
CA ALA A 286 0.16 -9.92 -3.24
C ALA A 286 -0.18 -11.37 -2.85
N ASP A 287 0.26 -11.80 -1.68
CA ASP A 287 -0.23 -13.05 -1.09
C ASP A 287 -1.61 -12.89 -0.42
N TYR A 288 -2.14 -13.96 0.17
CA TYR A 288 -3.42 -13.93 0.89
C TYR A 288 -3.41 -13.11 2.18
N PHE A 289 -2.25 -12.77 2.73
CA PHE A 289 -2.12 -11.87 3.88
C PHE A 289 -1.96 -10.40 3.45
N TYR A 290 -2.31 -10.08 2.19
CA TYR A 290 -2.18 -8.75 1.62
C TYR A 290 -0.73 -8.24 1.61
N GLN A 291 0.24 -9.14 1.48
CA GLN A 291 1.65 -8.80 1.38
C GLN A 291 2.06 -8.67 -0.08
N THR A 292 2.39 -7.46 -0.53
CA THR A 292 2.80 -7.22 -1.92
C THR A 292 4.05 -8.03 -2.25
N THR A 293 3.99 -8.82 -3.32
CA THR A 293 5.11 -9.69 -3.72
C THR A 293 6.28 -8.87 -4.26
N ASP A 294 7.47 -9.47 -4.32
CA ASP A 294 8.71 -8.73 -4.57
C ASP A 294 8.77 -8.12 -5.98
N TYR A 295 8.44 -6.85 -6.07
CA TYR A 295 8.49 -6.08 -7.31
C TYR A 295 9.89 -5.55 -7.64
N ARG A 296 10.93 -5.85 -6.86
CA ARG A 296 12.31 -5.40 -7.16
C ARG A 296 13.00 -6.35 -8.13
N PHE A 297 12.88 -7.64 -7.86
CA PHE A 297 13.54 -8.70 -8.61
C PHE A 297 12.60 -9.43 -9.55
N HIS A 298 11.29 -9.25 -9.40
CA HIS A 298 10.27 -9.80 -10.26
C HIS A 298 9.40 -8.68 -10.84
N GLN A 299 8.84 -8.94 -12.02
CA GLN A 299 7.82 -8.08 -12.62
C GLN A 299 6.45 -8.43 -12.02
N SER A 300 6.29 -8.28 -10.71
CA SER A 300 5.03 -8.61 -10.00
C SER A 300 3.98 -7.49 -10.03
N SER A 301 4.27 -6.42 -10.76
CA SER A 301 3.31 -5.35 -11.04
C SER A 301 3.60 -4.67 -12.38
N ILE A 302 2.59 -4.00 -12.92
CA ILE A 302 2.66 -3.23 -14.15
C ILE A 302 1.67 -2.06 -14.10
N ASN A 303 2.01 -0.93 -14.72
CA ASN A 303 1.21 0.29 -14.68
C ASN A 303 1.07 0.96 -16.06
N ASN A 304 0.36 2.09 -16.09
CA ASN A 304 0.07 2.88 -17.29
C ASN A 304 1.29 3.42 -18.08
N LYS A 305 2.47 3.51 -17.46
CA LYS A 305 3.73 3.92 -18.13
C LYS A 305 4.58 2.74 -18.58
N GLN A 306 4.31 1.55 -18.05
CA GLN A 306 5.07 0.33 -18.34
C GLN A 306 4.37 -0.58 -19.34
N ALA A 307 3.05 -0.56 -19.37
CA ALA A 307 2.26 -1.45 -20.23
C ALA A 307 2.24 -0.98 -21.69
N VAL A 308 2.31 -1.95 -22.59
CA VAL A 308 2.05 -1.76 -24.03
C VAL A 308 0.54 -1.88 -24.26
N VAL A 309 -0.03 -0.88 -24.93
CA VAL A 309 -1.43 -0.92 -25.39
C VAL A 309 -1.45 -1.54 -26.79
N ASP A 310 -2.32 -2.51 -27.02
CA ASP A 310 -2.48 -3.17 -28.31
C ASP A 310 -3.15 -2.23 -29.34
N ALA A 311 -3.09 -2.58 -30.62
CA ALA A 311 -3.62 -1.75 -31.70
C ALA A 311 -5.15 -1.52 -31.63
N ASP A 312 -5.87 -2.38 -30.92
CA ASP A 312 -7.31 -2.24 -30.66
C ASP A 312 -7.64 -1.34 -29.44
N GLY A 313 -6.63 -0.71 -28.83
CA GLY A 313 -6.77 0.22 -27.73
C GLY A 313 -6.94 -0.45 -26.36
N LYS A 314 -6.81 -1.79 -26.28
CA LYS A 314 -6.88 -2.53 -25.01
C LYS A 314 -5.50 -2.81 -24.46
N VAL A 315 -5.44 -3.07 -23.16
CA VAL A 315 -4.28 -3.65 -22.51
C VAL A 315 -4.56 -5.12 -22.23
N ARG A 316 -3.65 -5.99 -22.68
CA ARG A 316 -3.62 -7.41 -22.35
C ARG A 316 -2.39 -7.71 -21.52
N ILE A 317 -2.59 -8.15 -20.29
CA ILE A 317 -1.52 -8.55 -19.37
C ILE A 317 -1.59 -10.06 -19.19
N VAL A 318 -0.45 -10.74 -19.24
CA VAL A 318 -0.35 -12.18 -19.02
C VAL A 318 0.26 -12.43 -17.65
N MET A 319 -0.48 -13.11 -16.78
CA MET A 319 0.05 -13.63 -15.53
C MET A 319 0.41 -15.11 -15.70
N SER A 320 1.67 -15.47 -15.47
CA SER A 320 2.15 -16.86 -15.56
C SER A 320 3.43 -17.03 -14.75
N VAL A 321 3.67 -18.25 -14.25
CA VAL A 321 4.87 -18.58 -13.45
C VAL A 321 6.15 -18.48 -14.29
N LYS A 322 6.08 -18.82 -15.58
CA LYS A 322 7.19 -18.72 -16.53
C LYS A 322 6.95 -17.53 -17.44
N ASP A 323 8.01 -16.77 -17.75
CA ASP A 323 7.95 -15.67 -18.72
C ASP A 323 7.58 -16.23 -20.11
N PRO A 324 6.44 -15.83 -20.69
CA PRO A 324 6.03 -16.30 -22.00
C PRO A 324 6.57 -15.44 -23.15
N GLY A 325 7.46 -14.47 -22.85
CA GLY A 325 8.08 -13.60 -23.84
C GLY A 325 7.13 -12.56 -24.43
N VAL A 326 6.14 -12.10 -23.65
CA VAL A 326 5.22 -11.01 -24.03
C VAL A 326 5.57 -9.72 -23.29
N PRO A 327 5.26 -8.53 -23.83
CA PRO A 327 5.61 -7.26 -23.18
C PRO A 327 4.99 -7.12 -21.79
N ASN A 328 3.67 -7.30 -21.71
CA ASN A 328 2.89 -7.14 -20.50
C ASN A 328 2.80 -8.47 -19.75
N TRP A 329 3.89 -8.88 -19.10
CA TRP A 329 3.90 -10.06 -18.25
C TRP A 329 3.88 -9.65 -16.78
N VAL A 330 3.22 -10.44 -15.92
CA VAL A 330 3.40 -10.34 -14.47
C VAL A 330 3.73 -11.69 -13.84
N ASP A 331 4.75 -11.68 -12.98
CA ASP A 331 5.29 -12.86 -12.31
C ASP A 331 4.70 -13.00 -10.89
N PRO A 332 3.99 -14.11 -10.59
CA PRO A 332 3.50 -14.41 -9.23
C PRO A 332 4.59 -14.54 -8.17
N SER A 333 5.88 -14.50 -8.53
CA SER A 333 7.02 -14.40 -7.61
C SER A 333 7.08 -15.55 -6.59
N GLY A 334 6.79 -16.76 -7.06
CA GLY A 334 6.78 -17.98 -6.24
C GLY A 334 5.43 -18.30 -5.58
N PHE A 335 4.41 -17.46 -5.74
CA PHE A 335 3.05 -17.72 -5.24
C PHE A 335 2.13 -18.16 -6.37
N PRO A 336 1.93 -19.47 -6.64
CA PRO A 336 1.02 -19.91 -7.71
C PRO A 336 -0.45 -19.61 -7.40
N LYS A 337 -0.77 -19.36 -6.13
CA LYS A 337 -2.09 -18.86 -5.70
C LYS A 337 -1.88 -17.63 -4.84
N GLY A 338 -2.76 -16.64 -5.00
CA GLY A 338 -2.62 -15.39 -4.28
C GLY A 338 -3.69 -14.38 -4.66
N TYR A 339 -3.35 -13.12 -4.44
CA TYR A 339 -4.24 -11.99 -4.64
C TYR A 339 -3.66 -11.04 -5.70
N ALA A 340 -4.52 -10.55 -6.58
CA ALA A 340 -4.20 -9.54 -7.56
C ALA A 340 -5.13 -8.35 -7.37
N GLN A 341 -4.58 -7.14 -7.50
CA GLN A 341 -5.35 -5.92 -7.33
C GLN A 341 -5.06 -4.95 -8.45
N TRP A 342 -6.13 -4.57 -9.14
CA TRP A 342 -6.14 -3.47 -10.07
C TRP A 342 -6.53 -2.18 -9.35
N ARG A 343 -5.85 -1.08 -9.67
CA ARG A 343 -6.13 0.26 -9.16
C ARG A 343 -6.47 1.19 -10.30
N TRP A 344 -7.54 1.95 -10.15
CA TRP A 344 -7.87 3.09 -10.99
C TRP A 344 -7.82 4.35 -10.14
N TYR A 345 -6.86 5.26 -10.37
CA TYR A 345 -6.76 6.53 -9.65
C TYR A 345 -7.18 7.68 -10.54
N LEU A 346 -8.09 8.53 -10.02
CA LEU A 346 -8.57 9.72 -10.73
C LEU A 346 -9.05 9.33 -12.14
N SER A 347 -9.96 8.37 -12.18
CA SER A 347 -10.53 7.78 -13.40
C SER A 347 -11.99 8.21 -13.57
N ASP A 348 -12.43 8.42 -14.81
CA ASP A 348 -13.83 8.73 -15.13
C ASP A 348 -14.77 7.51 -14.95
N ARG A 349 -14.24 6.30 -15.13
CA ARG A 349 -14.94 5.03 -14.95
C ARG A 349 -14.00 3.92 -14.47
N PHE A 350 -14.57 2.80 -14.03
CA PHE A 350 -13.82 1.69 -13.43
C PHE A 350 -14.13 0.35 -14.10
N PRO A 351 -13.61 0.10 -15.32
CA PRO A 351 -13.78 -1.20 -15.98
C PRO A 351 -13.26 -2.33 -15.10
N VAL A 352 -13.99 -3.45 -15.07
CA VAL A 352 -13.57 -4.69 -14.42
C VAL A 352 -12.86 -5.55 -15.46
N PRO A 353 -11.55 -5.82 -15.34
CA PRO A 353 -10.82 -6.58 -16.34
C PRO A 353 -11.39 -7.99 -16.54
N ALA A 354 -11.53 -8.40 -17.80
CA ALA A 354 -11.90 -9.76 -18.16
C ALA A 354 -10.68 -10.68 -18.04
N THR A 355 -10.91 -11.93 -17.67
CA THR A 355 -9.85 -12.92 -17.48
C THR A 355 -10.10 -14.16 -18.32
N LYS A 356 -9.02 -14.77 -18.82
CA LYS A 356 -9.06 -16.05 -19.53
C LYS A 356 -7.87 -16.92 -19.13
N LEU A 357 -8.14 -18.07 -18.51
CA LEU A 357 -7.14 -19.08 -18.22
C LEU A 357 -6.88 -19.91 -19.47
N VAL A 358 -5.62 -20.06 -19.84
CA VAL A 358 -5.15 -20.79 -21.03
C VAL A 358 -3.88 -21.56 -20.69
N ALA A 359 -3.51 -22.56 -21.49
CA ALA A 359 -2.18 -23.15 -21.40
C ALA A 359 -1.15 -22.16 -21.95
N VAL A 360 0.03 -22.07 -21.34
CA VAL A 360 1.16 -21.24 -21.83
C VAL A 360 1.50 -21.59 -23.28
N ALA A 361 1.39 -22.88 -23.65
CA ALA A 361 1.66 -23.35 -25.01
C ALA A 361 0.69 -22.76 -26.06
N ASP A 362 -0.54 -22.44 -25.66
CA ASP A 362 -1.59 -21.92 -26.54
C ASP A 362 -1.72 -20.38 -26.45
N LEU A 363 -0.90 -19.73 -25.62
CA LEU A 363 -1.04 -18.32 -25.28
C LEU A 363 -1.04 -17.39 -26.51
N ARG A 364 -0.16 -17.67 -27.48
CA ARG A 364 -0.02 -16.82 -28.68
C ARG A 364 -1.27 -16.83 -29.54
N ASP A 365 -2.04 -17.91 -29.56
CA ASP A 365 -3.30 -18.02 -30.30
C ASP A 365 -4.44 -17.19 -29.67
N HIS A 366 -4.19 -16.65 -28.47
CA HIS A 366 -5.14 -15.83 -27.72
C HIS A 366 -4.73 -14.37 -27.60
N LEU A 367 -3.60 -13.98 -28.19
CA LEU A 367 -3.10 -12.61 -28.24
C LEU A 367 -3.17 -12.07 -29.68
N PRO A 368 -3.18 -10.74 -29.86
CA PRO A 368 -3.05 -10.15 -31.18
C PRO A 368 -1.81 -10.66 -31.93
N ALA A 369 -1.93 -10.86 -33.25
CA ALA A 369 -0.84 -11.44 -34.05
C ALA A 369 0.41 -10.55 -34.06
N GLU A 370 0.23 -9.25 -33.84
CA GLU A 370 1.27 -8.24 -33.73
C GLU A 370 1.91 -8.14 -32.33
N THR A 371 1.45 -8.90 -31.33
CA THR A 371 2.03 -8.85 -29.98
C THR A 371 3.53 -9.15 -30.05
N PRO A 372 4.40 -8.22 -29.63
CA PRO A 372 5.84 -8.40 -29.75
C PRO A 372 6.37 -9.63 -28.99
N ILE A 373 7.56 -10.08 -29.39
CA ILE A 373 8.32 -11.08 -28.65
C ILE A 373 9.40 -10.35 -27.84
N ILE A 374 9.39 -10.58 -26.54
CA ILE A 374 10.45 -10.14 -25.62
C ILE A 374 11.44 -11.30 -25.46
N THR A 375 12.71 -11.05 -25.74
CA THR A 375 13.76 -12.06 -25.55
C THR A 375 14.15 -12.18 -24.07
N PRO A 376 14.75 -13.30 -23.64
CA PRO A 376 15.27 -13.43 -22.28
C PRO A 376 16.24 -12.32 -21.89
N GLU A 377 17.08 -11.84 -22.82
CA GLU A 377 18.02 -10.74 -22.59
C GLU A 377 17.30 -9.41 -22.36
N GLN A 378 16.25 -9.13 -23.14
CA GLN A 378 15.40 -7.95 -22.96
C GLN A 378 14.68 -8.00 -21.61
N ARG A 379 14.10 -9.16 -21.24
CA ARG A 379 13.47 -9.33 -19.92
C ARG A 379 14.49 -9.11 -18.81
N HIS A 380 15.67 -9.70 -18.93
CA HIS A 380 16.72 -9.55 -17.93
C HIS A 380 17.12 -8.08 -17.75
N ALA A 381 17.27 -7.33 -18.84
CA ALA A 381 17.52 -5.89 -18.78
C ALA A 381 16.39 -5.12 -18.09
N GLN A 382 15.12 -5.45 -18.37
CA GLN A 382 13.96 -4.85 -17.70
C GLN A 382 13.99 -5.09 -16.19
N LEU A 383 14.29 -6.32 -15.74
CA LEU A 383 14.37 -6.66 -14.32
C LEU A 383 15.55 -5.97 -13.62
N LEU A 384 16.69 -5.80 -14.31
CA LEU A 384 17.83 -5.03 -13.77
C LEU A 384 17.49 -3.54 -13.61
N ALA A 385 16.84 -2.93 -14.61
CA ALA A 385 16.39 -1.54 -14.52
C ALA A 385 15.39 -1.36 -13.38
N ARG A 386 14.42 -2.28 -13.27
CA ARG A 386 13.44 -2.30 -12.18
C ARG A 386 14.11 -2.35 -10.80
N ARG A 387 15.06 -3.24 -10.61
CA ARG A 387 15.85 -3.34 -9.37
C ARG A 387 16.59 -2.04 -9.06
N ALA A 388 17.26 -1.47 -10.06
CA ALA A 388 18.04 -0.24 -9.90
C ALA A 388 17.15 0.94 -9.47
N GLU A 389 16.00 1.11 -10.13
CA GLU A 389 15.09 2.22 -9.82
C GLU A 389 14.41 2.08 -8.46
N VAL A 390 14.05 0.86 -8.04
CA VAL A 390 13.55 0.67 -6.67
C VAL A 390 14.66 0.94 -5.65
N GLY A 391 15.88 0.50 -5.90
CA GLY A 391 17.05 0.81 -5.07
C GLY A 391 17.30 2.31 -4.95
N ARG A 392 17.24 3.05 -6.05
CA ARG A 392 17.34 4.52 -6.07
C ARG A 392 16.22 5.19 -5.29
N ARG A 393 14.96 4.78 -5.53
CA ARG A 393 13.78 5.40 -4.90
C ARG A 393 13.75 5.18 -3.39
N PHE A 394 14.13 4.00 -2.90
CA PHE A 394 14.07 3.66 -1.47
C PHE A 394 15.42 3.75 -0.75
N GLY A 395 16.53 3.98 -1.45
CA GLY A 395 17.88 4.03 -0.85
C GLY A 395 18.34 2.69 -0.29
N VAL A 396 18.04 1.58 -0.97
CA VAL A 396 18.30 0.19 -0.54
C VAL A 396 19.17 -0.59 -1.51
#